data_AF-A0A1B0DN77-F1
#
_entry.id   AF-A0A1B0DN77-F1
#
_cell.length_a   1.000
_cell.length_b   1.000
_cell.length_c   1.000
_cell.angle_alpha   90.00
_cell.angle_beta   90.00
_cell.angle_gamma   90.00
#
_symmetry.space_group_name_H-M   'P 1'
#
loop_
_entity.id
_entity.type
_entity.pdbx_description
1 polymer ?
#
loop_
_entity_poly.entity_id
_entity_poly.type
_entity_poly.pdbx_seq_one_letter_code
_entity_poly.pdbx_strand_id
1 'polypeptide(L)'
;MSFFRTPYVPLGFGQFIQETFLQLLPFLQHASFALQQVYAFLLAIYPLSVNLFGDIFTDTLGKESDYDEERIFSQLIHRVYMNLSRSVSKQNYMQLALHVCKNAFPERVPEKEWELFITNFISTEDSAGYHFPDWIKKELIPKLTTLRSAHVKLYEVLQLENRDLWSNFVGGGRELPVRVSDFQKILITQILRPDLMIQTIRESVTRILGFNTMSVVQPSIQQLAQEARNDKPILIISSTGTDPSKDLRGFVQEKMSPEKFIEISVGKGQEQHSIQALRQAAESGKWMCLKNIHLLPKWIKSLETELASISAHKDFRLWLICESTSDFSEAFVSKCLKLLFELPNGVKFKVQRLLKQWESLMTSKRDPRLVKLFFTLLLLNGLLQERRNYIPQGFTKWYDFSDSDLRAGIDCVKWMETTFAVKMEWPILQGLLDCVAFGGRIDNTQDHQVLLHHLQDFFCDALLTSRWIPPNFTKPIPQSVNIQDYYSFIHSLSDSDDPEVFGLATTTNISRDLLFCRNLLKHLRSTYYKIDDQENLEKRIRPILATWKKLVSGSTLMETYQNISEDDHHSDPWMTFVLSEMRLAGNLFSV
;
A
#
# COMPACT_ATOMS: atom_id res chain seq x y z
N MET A 1 3.60 2.56 12.81
CA MET A 1 3.17 3.86 12.24
C MET A 1 3.07 4.93 13.34
N SER A 2 4.14 5.16 14.10
CA SER A 2 4.20 6.17 15.17
C SER A 2 5.48 6.98 15.03
N PHE A 3 5.55 7.82 13.99
CA PHE A 3 6.61 8.79 13.77
C PHE A 3 5.95 10.11 13.37
N PHE A 4 5.50 10.87 14.36
CA PHE A 4 5.09 12.28 14.21
C PHE A 4 5.32 12.95 15.56
N ARG A 5 6.48 13.59 15.74
CA ARG A 5 6.71 14.59 16.78
C ARG A 5 7.35 15.81 16.11
N THR A 6 6.63 16.93 16.19
CA THR A 6 7.03 18.35 16.10
C THR A 6 8.13 18.77 15.09
N PRO A 7 7.89 19.82 14.26
CA PRO A 7 8.88 20.31 13.31
C PRO A 7 10.01 21.04 14.04
N TYR A 8 11.12 20.35 14.28
CA TYR A 8 12.38 21.01 14.63
C TYR A 8 13.16 21.19 13.32
N VAL A 9 13.27 22.42 12.84
CA VAL A 9 14.19 22.76 11.75
C VAL A 9 15.60 22.70 12.35
N PRO A 10 16.48 21.77 11.95
CA PRO A 10 17.83 21.76 12.49
C PRO A 10 18.59 22.99 11.97
N LEU A 11 19.11 23.78 12.90
CA LEU A 11 19.92 25.00 12.70
C LEU A 11 21.14 24.81 11.77
N GLY A 12 21.50 23.58 11.40
CA GLY A 12 22.65 23.27 10.54
C GLY A 12 22.42 23.35 9.02
N PHE A 13 21.16 23.42 8.54
CA PHE A 13 20.90 23.44 7.09
C PHE A 13 21.39 24.74 6.43
N GLY A 14 21.23 25.88 7.11
CA GLY A 14 21.70 27.18 6.62
C GLY A 14 23.23 27.27 6.54
N GLN A 15 23.93 26.68 7.52
CA GLN A 15 25.40 26.62 7.53
C GLN A 15 25.96 25.69 6.44
N PHE A 16 25.33 24.54 6.21
CA PHE A 16 25.72 23.60 5.15
C PHE A 16 25.62 24.21 3.74
N ILE A 17 24.59 25.02 3.50
CA ILE A 17 24.43 25.77 2.23
C ILE A 17 25.53 26.86 2.10
N GLN A 18 25.84 27.57 3.19
CA GLN A 18 26.87 28.63 3.17
C GLN A 18 28.29 28.10 2.94
N GLU A 19 28.67 26.98 3.54
CA GLU A 19 30.04 26.45 3.46
C GLU A 19 30.33 25.73 2.13
N THR A 20 29.31 25.19 1.45
CA THR A 20 29.50 24.32 0.28
C THR A 20 29.39 25.07 -1.07
N PHE A 21 28.80 26.28 -1.13
CA PHE A 21 28.38 26.87 -2.41
C PHE A 21 28.60 28.40 -2.56
N LEU A 22 29.85 28.86 -2.44
CA LEU A 22 30.21 30.27 -2.67
C LEU A 22 30.18 30.72 -4.15
N GLN A 23 30.01 29.82 -5.13
CA GLN A 23 30.02 30.15 -6.56
C GLN A 23 28.63 30.13 -7.25
N LEU A 24 27.56 29.70 -6.56
CA LEU A 24 26.20 29.52 -7.12
C LEU A 24 25.14 30.40 -6.42
N LEU A 25 25.57 31.46 -5.75
CA LEU A 25 24.78 32.22 -4.76
C LEU A 25 23.40 32.74 -5.25
N PRO A 26 23.23 33.27 -6.48
CA PRO A 26 21.94 33.78 -6.92
C PRO A 26 20.94 32.65 -7.26
N PHE A 27 21.42 31.60 -7.94
CA PHE A 27 20.66 30.38 -8.28
C PHE A 27 20.17 29.66 -7.01
N LEU A 28 21.05 29.60 -6.00
CA LEU A 28 20.72 28.98 -4.72
C LEU A 28 19.72 29.77 -3.89
N GLN A 29 19.59 31.10 -4.02
CA GLN A 29 18.66 31.85 -3.16
C GLN A 29 17.19 31.60 -3.49
N HIS A 30 16.81 31.52 -4.77
CA HIS A 30 15.44 31.19 -5.17
C HIS A 30 15.17 29.68 -5.09
N ALA A 31 16.09 28.85 -5.58
CA ALA A 31 15.97 27.39 -5.49
C ALA A 31 16.02 26.92 -4.02
N SER A 32 16.84 27.51 -3.13
CA SER A 32 16.90 27.08 -1.73
C SER A 32 15.63 27.37 -0.97
N PHE A 33 14.87 28.42 -1.29
CA PHE A 33 13.63 28.70 -0.56
C PHE A 33 12.55 27.66 -0.89
N ALA A 34 12.32 27.39 -2.18
CA ALA A 34 11.42 26.33 -2.62
C ALA A 34 11.88 24.96 -2.12
N LEU A 35 13.19 24.67 -2.18
CA LEU A 35 13.76 23.41 -1.70
C LEU A 35 13.75 23.27 -0.19
N GLN A 36 13.91 24.36 0.56
CA GLN A 36 13.79 24.37 2.01
C GLN A 36 12.34 24.15 2.44
N GLN A 37 11.36 24.72 1.73
CA GLN A 37 9.94 24.44 1.96
C GLN A 37 9.59 22.98 1.65
N VAL A 38 10.03 22.47 0.49
CA VAL A 38 9.85 21.07 0.10
C VAL A 38 10.51 20.15 1.12
N TYR A 39 11.76 20.43 1.51
CA TYR A 39 12.50 19.63 2.48
C TYR A 39 11.86 19.67 3.87
N ALA A 40 11.50 20.85 4.39
CA ALA A 40 10.88 21.01 5.69
C ALA A 40 9.51 20.31 5.78
N PHE A 41 8.71 20.38 4.70
CA PHE A 41 7.42 19.71 4.68
C PHE A 41 7.55 18.20 4.44
N LEU A 42 8.44 17.77 3.54
CA LEU A 42 8.71 16.34 3.36
C LEU A 42 9.26 15.74 4.65
N LEU A 43 10.12 16.44 5.39
CA LEU A 43 10.57 16.04 6.74
C LEU A 43 9.41 15.86 7.73
N ALA A 44 8.40 16.72 7.67
CA ALA A 44 7.25 16.64 8.56
C ALA A 44 6.41 15.37 8.32
N ILE A 45 6.50 14.75 7.14
CA ILE A 45 5.72 13.57 6.75
C ILE A 45 6.58 12.30 6.63
N TYR A 46 7.80 12.44 6.13
CA TYR A 46 8.75 11.37 5.86
C TYR A 46 10.13 11.74 6.42
N PRO A 47 10.74 10.90 7.28
CA PRO A 47 12.04 11.20 7.83
C PRO A 47 13.12 11.13 6.73
N LEU A 48 13.59 12.28 6.25
CA LEU A 48 14.65 12.41 5.24
C LEU A 48 15.88 13.10 5.84
N SER A 49 17.03 12.45 5.86
CA SER A 49 18.23 13.10 6.43
C SER A 49 18.73 14.24 5.56
N VAL A 50 19.20 15.31 6.22
CA VAL A 50 19.83 16.47 5.58
C VAL A 50 20.98 16.03 4.68
N ASN A 51 21.83 15.13 5.19
CA ASN A 51 22.98 14.64 4.46
C ASN A 51 22.59 13.90 3.19
N LEU A 52 21.54 13.06 3.24
CA LEU A 52 21.05 12.36 2.06
C LEU A 52 20.46 13.34 1.04
N PHE A 53 19.70 14.34 1.50
CA PHE A 53 19.20 15.39 0.61
C PHE A 53 20.35 16.19 -0.03
N GLY A 54 21.39 16.52 0.73
CA GLY A 54 22.60 17.17 0.25
C GLY A 54 23.37 16.32 -0.77
N ASP A 55 23.50 15.02 -0.54
CA ASP A 55 24.11 14.07 -1.47
C ASP A 55 23.31 14.00 -2.79
N ILE A 56 21.97 13.93 -2.72
CA ILE A 56 21.10 13.95 -3.90
C ILE A 56 21.22 15.28 -4.65
N PHE A 57 21.25 16.39 -3.93
CA PHE A 57 21.37 17.74 -4.48
C PHE A 57 22.69 17.91 -5.25
N THR A 58 23.82 17.56 -4.61
CA THR A 58 25.16 17.65 -5.21
C THR A 58 25.31 16.72 -6.42
N ASP A 59 24.80 15.48 -6.35
CA ASP A 59 24.80 14.56 -7.49
C ASP A 59 23.86 15.00 -8.63
N THR A 60 22.84 15.82 -8.34
CA THR A 60 21.98 16.39 -9.39
C THR A 60 22.71 17.52 -10.12
N LEU A 61 23.34 18.42 -9.37
CA LEU A 61 24.12 19.53 -9.94
C LEU A 61 25.36 19.05 -10.71
N GLY A 62 26.05 18.01 -10.23
CA GLY A 62 27.26 17.50 -10.87
C GLY A 62 27.03 16.81 -12.22
N LYS A 63 25.77 16.50 -12.57
CA LYS A 63 25.41 15.78 -13.81
C LYS A 63 24.84 16.69 -14.91
N GLU A 64 24.45 17.92 -14.58
CA GLU A 64 23.88 18.86 -15.54
C GLU A 64 24.94 19.87 -15.99
N SER A 65 25.09 20.00 -17.31
CA SER A 65 25.98 20.98 -17.94
C SER A 65 25.27 22.30 -18.27
N ASP A 66 23.94 22.28 -18.28
CA ASP A 66 23.08 23.43 -18.59
C ASP A 66 22.29 23.82 -17.35
N TYR A 67 22.48 25.04 -16.85
CA TYR A 67 21.95 25.52 -15.58
C TYR A 67 20.51 26.06 -15.73
N ASP A 68 19.61 25.22 -16.25
CA ASP A 68 18.17 25.51 -16.31
C ASP A 68 17.51 25.20 -14.95
N GLU A 69 17.03 26.24 -14.27
CA GLU A 69 16.42 26.18 -12.93
C GLU A 69 15.22 25.22 -12.86
N GLU A 70 14.28 25.29 -13.81
CA GLU A 70 13.06 24.49 -13.78
C GLU A 70 13.37 23.01 -14.01
N ARG A 71 14.33 22.73 -14.88
CA ARG A 71 14.78 21.38 -15.20
C ARG A 71 15.54 20.76 -14.02
N ILE A 72 16.48 21.49 -13.41
CA ILE A 72 17.21 21.01 -12.24
C ILE A 72 16.26 20.74 -11.08
N PHE A 73 15.30 21.63 -10.83
CA PHE A 73 14.27 21.42 -9.80
C PHE A 73 13.45 20.16 -10.09
N SER A 74 12.94 20.00 -11.30
CA SER A 74 12.14 18.82 -11.69
C SER A 74 12.91 17.50 -11.52
N GLN A 75 14.19 17.47 -11.90
CA GLN A 75 15.04 16.29 -11.71
C GLN A 75 15.33 16.00 -10.24
N LEU A 76 15.55 17.04 -9.44
CA LEU A 76 15.78 16.91 -8.02
C LEU A 76 14.53 16.31 -7.34
N ILE A 77 13.34 16.82 -7.64
CA ILE A 77 12.07 16.27 -7.16
C ILE A 77 11.91 14.81 -7.58
N HIS A 78 12.24 14.47 -8.82
CA HIS A 78 12.21 13.08 -9.29
C HIS A 78 13.15 12.19 -8.47
N ARG A 79 14.41 12.59 -8.25
CA ARG A 79 15.35 11.80 -7.44
C ARG A 79 14.94 11.68 -5.98
N VAL A 80 14.42 12.75 -5.39
CA VAL A 80 13.89 12.75 -4.02
C VAL A 80 12.69 11.79 -3.92
N TYR A 81 11.75 11.85 -4.87
CA TYR A 81 10.61 10.93 -4.92
C TYR A 81 11.09 9.47 -5.05
N MET A 82 12.01 9.19 -5.96
CA MET A 82 12.56 7.85 -6.15
C MET A 82 13.27 7.35 -4.90
N ASN A 83 13.98 8.20 -4.17
CA ASN A 83 14.61 7.81 -2.90
C ASN A 83 13.57 7.52 -1.81
N LEU A 84 12.58 8.42 -1.62
CA LEU A 84 11.53 8.24 -0.61
C LEU A 84 10.70 6.98 -0.87
N SER A 85 10.32 6.74 -2.13
CA SER A 85 9.52 5.59 -2.55
C SER A 85 10.18 4.23 -2.30
N ARG A 86 11.51 4.17 -2.13
CA ARG A 86 12.22 2.95 -1.69
C ARG A 86 11.79 2.51 -0.30
N SER A 87 11.40 3.45 0.57
CA SER A 87 11.06 3.20 1.97
C SER A 87 9.54 3.20 2.26
N VAL A 88 8.73 3.38 1.22
CA VAL A 88 7.27 3.51 1.32
C VAL A 88 6.61 2.32 0.62
N SER A 89 5.51 1.81 1.20
CA SER A 89 4.72 0.74 0.57
C SER A 89 4.12 1.22 -0.75
N LYS A 90 4.05 0.33 -1.76
CA LYS A 90 3.41 0.62 -3.05
C LYS A 90 1.98 1.13 -2.90
N GLN A 91 1.25 0.70 -1.87
CA GLN A 91 -0.10 1.19 -1.59
C GLN A 91 -0.14 2.69 -1.25
N ASN A 92 0.96 3.23 -0.72
CA ASN A 92 1.08 4.62 -0.27
C ASN A 92 1.79 5.51 -1.30
N TYR A 93 2.19 5.00 -2.48
CA TYR A 93 2.82 5.82 -3.53
C TYR A 93 1.93 6.97 -3.98
N MET A 94 0.62 6.74 -4.10
CA MET A 94 -0.32 7.79 -4.45
C MET A 94 -0.34 8.91 -3.41
N GLN A 95 -0.28 8.55 -2.12
CA GLN A 95 -0.25 9.51 -1.03
C GLN A 95 1.05 10.32 -1.05
N LEU A 96 2.20 9.63 -1.15
CA LEU A 96 3.51 10.27 -1.26
C LEU A 96 3.52 11.26 -2.42
N ALA A 97 3.03 10.83 -3.59
CA ALA A 97 3.05 11.65 -4.78
C ALA A 97 2.13 12.87 -4.67
N LEU A 98 0.94 12.74 -4.08
CA LEU A 98 0.06 13.89 -3.80
C LEU A 98 0.71 14.89 -2.85
N HIS A 99 1.38 14.43 -1.78
CA HIS A 99 2.15 15.31 -0.91
C HIS A 99 3.30 15.98 -1.64
N VAL A 100 4.05 15.27 -2.48
CA VAL A 100 5.13 15.86 -3.28
C VAL A 100 4.58 16.91 -4.24
N CYS A 101 3.48 16.64 -4.96
CA CYS A 101 2.82 17.63 -5.81
C CYS A 101 2.44 18.89 -5.04
N LYS A 102 1.80 18.73 -3.88
CA LYS A 102 1.31 19.84 -3.06
C LYS A 102 2.43 20.79 -2.63
N ASN A 103 3.62 20.25 -2.36
CA ASN A 103 4.72 21.02 -1.79
C ASN A 103 5.74 21.50 -2.81
N ALA A 104 6.02 20.68 -3.83
CA ALA A 104 6.94 21.05 -4.89
C ALA A 104 6.30 22.04 -5.88
N PHE A 105 4.97 21.99 -6.05
CA PHE A 105 4.24 22.79 -7.04
C PHE A 105 2.97 23.42 -6.43
N PRO A 106 3.10 24.32 -5.43
CA PRO A 106 1.96 24.96 -4.77
C PRO A 106 1.07 25.78 -5.73
N GLU A 107 1.63 26.27 -6.83
CA GLU A 107 0.90 26.95 -7.92
C GLU A 107 0.00 25.99 -8.72
N ARG A 108 0.41 24.71 -8.85
CA ARG A 108 -0.39 23.67 -9.51
C ARG A 108 -1.40 23.01 -8.57
N VAL A 109 -1.15 23.08 -7.25
CA VAL A 109 -2.03 22.54 -6.20
C VAL A 109 -2.31 23.61 -5.13
N PRO A 110 -3.19 24.59 -5.42
CA PRO A 110 -3.51 25.68 -4.50
C PRO A 110 -4.07 25.20 -3.15
N GLU A 111 -3.81 25.94 -2.06
CA GLU A 111 -4.23 25.55 -0.70
C GLU A 111 -5.75 25.37 -0.58
N LYS A 112 -6.54 26.30 -1.14
CA LYS A 112 -8.01 26.23 -1.12
C LYS A 112 -8.53 24.98 -1.81
N GLU A 113 -7.94 24.61 -2.95
CA GLU A 113 -8.32 23.41 -3.69
C GLU A 113 -7.93 22.14 -2.91
N TRP A 114 -6.75 22.13 -2.29
CA TRP A 114 -6.27 21.03 -1.46
C TRP A 114 -7.14 20.80 -0.22
N GLU A 115 -7.59 21.87 0.45
CA GLU A 115 -8.51 21.78 1.58
C GLU A 115 -9.85 21.16 1.16
N LEU A 116 -10.42 21.57 0.01
CA LEU A 116 -11.64 20.98 -0.54
C LEU A 116 -11.49 19.48 -0.82
N PHE A 117 -10.36 19.08 -1.41
CA PHE A 117 -10.02 17.69 -1.69
C PHE A 117 -10.00 16.84 -0.41
N ILE A 118 -9.21 17.24 0.59
CA ILE A 118 -9.02 16.49 1.85
C ILE A 118 -10.29 16.42 2.69
N THR A 119 -11.01 17.54 2.78
CA THR A 119 -12.28 17.60 3.52
C THR A 119 -13.39 16.87 2.78
N ASN A 120 -13.18 16.47 1.53
CA ASN A 120 -14.20 15.85 0.68
C ASN A 120 -15.46 16.73 0.57
N PHE A 121 -15.25 18.05 0.46
CA PHE A 121 -16.30 19.06 0.31
C PHE A 121 -17.32 19.09 1.46
N ILE A 122 -16.93 18.64 2.66
CA ILE A 122 -17.78 18.71 3.86
C ILE A 122 -17.94 20.19 4.24
N SER A 123 -19.15 20.72 4.16
CA SER A 123 -19.53 22.04 4.67
C SER A 123 -20.85 21.95 5.43
N THR A 124 -21.03 22.85 6.40
CA THR A 124 -22.27 23.02 7.19
C THR A 124 -23.28 23.95 6.54
N GLU A 125 -22.99 24.48 5.35
CA GLU A 125 -23.88 25.40 4.64
C GLU A 125 -25.15 24.68 4.19
N ASP A 126 -26.31 25.28 4.49
CA ASP A 126 -27.57 24.79 3.96
C ASP A 126 -27.58 24.95 2.43
N SER A 127 -27.92 23.87 1.73
CA SER A 127 -28.11 23.89 0.27
C SER A 127 -29.40 24.63 -0.14
N ALA A 128 -30.16 25.15 0.83
CA ALA A 128 -31.39 25.90 0.60
C ALA A 128 -31.07 27.22 -0.11
N GLY A 129 -31.49 27.34 -1.37
CA GLY A 129 -31.27 28.53 -2.20
C GLY A 129 -30.43 28.29 -3.45
N TYR A 130 -29.81 27.12 -3.59
CA TYR A 130 -29.09 26.75 -4.81
C TYR A 130 -29.95 25.87 -5.71
N HIS A 131 -30.13 26.31 -6.96
CA HIS A 131 -30.73 25.48 -8.01
C HIS A 131 -29.64 24.65 -8.69
N PHE A 132 -29.92 23.36 -8.89
CA PHE A 132 -29.06 22.44 -9.62
C PHE A 132 -29.89 21.70 -10.69
N PRO A 133 -29.27 21.32 -11.83
CA PRO A 133 -29.94 20.56 -12.88
C PRO A 133 -30.48 19.20 -12.40
N ASP A 134 -31.60 18.75 -12.96
CA ASP A 134 -32.28 17.51 -12.56
C ASP A 134 -31.43 16.24 -12.75
N TRP A 135 -30.42 16.28 -13.65
CA TRP A 135 -29.54 15.14 -13.89
C TRP A 135 -28.51 14.93 -12.77
N ILE A 136 -28.29 15.94 -11.92
CA ILE A 136 -27.41 15.85 -10.76
C ILE A 136 -28.10 15.08 -9.65
N LYS A 137 -27.46 14.01 -9.17
CA LYS A 137 -27.96 13.22 -8.04
C LYS A 137 -28.03 14.08 -6.77
N LYS A 138 -29.13 13.97 -6.01
CA LYS A 138 -29.35 14.72 -4.77
C LYS A 138 -28.22 14.59 -3.76
N GLU A 139 -27.55 13.43 -3.73
CA GLU A 139 -26.39 13.15 -2.87
C GLU A 139 -25.16 14.02 -3.17
N LEU A 140 -25.05 14.55 -4.40
CA LEU A 140 -23.92 15.37 -4.84
C LEU A 140 -24.14 16.86 -4.58
N ILE A 141 -25.39 17.29 -4.38
CA ILE A 141 -25.78 18.68 -4.17
C ILE A 141 -24.96 19.33 -3.05
N PRO A 142 -24.78 18.73 -1.85
CA PRO A 142 -23.99 19.35 -0.79
C PRO A 142 -22.55 19.64 -1.22
N LYS A 143 -21.90 18.70 -1.94
CA LYS A 143 -20.52 18.88 -2.41
C LYS A 143 -20.40 19.97 -3.47
N LEU A 144 -21.36 20.04 -4.39
CA LEU A 144 -21.40 21.05 -5.44
C LEU A 144 -21.72 22.44 -4.88
N THR A 145 -22.55 22.54 -3.85
CA THR A 145 -22.79 23.78 -3.11
C THR A 145 -21.49 24.29 -2.49
N THR A 146 -20.76 23.44 -1.77
CA THR A 146 -19.45 23.79 -1.20
C THR A 146 -18.46 24.22 -2.28
N LEU A 147 -18.42 23.52 -3.42
CA LEU A 147 -17.56 23.89 -4.55
C LEU A 147 -17.93 25.27 -5.10
N ARG A 148 -19.23 25.56 -5.24
CA ARG A 148 -19.73 26.83 -5.75
C ARG A 148 -19.40 27.99 -4.82
N SER A 149 -19.56 27.82 -3.51
CA SER A 149 -19.25 28.88 -2.53
C SER A 149 -17.74 29.10 -2.38
N ALA A 150 -16.95 28.03 -2.30
CA ALA A 150 -15.50 28.12 -2.10
C ALA A 150 -14.72 28.49 -3.37
N HIS A 151 -15.19 28.09 -4.56
CA HIS A 151 -14.47 28.25 -5.82
C HIS A 151 -15.39 28.59 -7.01
N VAL A 152 -16.06 29.74 -6.94
CA VAL A 152 -17.02 30.25 -7.96
C VAL A 152 -16.53 30.09 -9.40
N LYS A 153 -15.30 30.53 -9.71
CA LYS A 153 -14.73 30.47 -11.07
C LYS A 153 -14.66 29.05 -11.65
N LEU A 154 -14.36 28.06 -10.80
CA LEU A 154 -14.26 26.67 -11.24
C LEU A 154 -15.65 26.13 -11.52
N TYR A 155 -16.62 26.45 -10.66
CA TYR A 155 -18.02 26.09 -10.85
C TYR A 155 -18.60 26.65 -12.16
N GLU A 156 -18.31 27.91 -12.48
CA GLU A 156 -18.73 28.54 -13.76
C GLU A 156 -18.17 27.80 -14.98
N VAL A 157 -16.91 27.35 -14.92
CA VAL A 157 -16.28 26.56 -16.00
C VAL A 157 -16.97 25.22 -16.21
N LEU A 158 -17.59 24.63 -15.18
CA LEU A 158 -18.26 23.33 -15.31
C LEU A 158 -19.50 23.37 -16.20
N GLN A 159 -20.19 24.51 -16.30
CA GLN A 159 -21.41 24.66 -17.12
C GLN A 159 -22.41 23.51 -16.91
N LEU A 160 -22.67 23.12 -15.65
CA LEU A 160 -23.47 21.93 -15.31
C LEU A 160 -24.91 21.97 -15.85
N GLU A 161 -25.43 23.16 -16.15
CA GLU A 161 -26.74 23.35 -16.80
C GLU A 161 -26.82 22.70 -18.19
N ASN A 162 -25.69 22.55 -18.89
CA ASN A 162 -25.63 21.88 -20.18
C ASN A 162 -25.42 20.37 -20.00
N ARG A 163 -26.52 19.62 -19.92
CA ARG A 163 -26.51 18.15 -19.74
C ARG A 163 -25.73 17.43 -20.84
N ASP A 164 -25.82 17.88 -22.09
CA ASP A 164 -25.25 17.17 -23.23
C ASP A 164 -23.72 17.12 -23.17
N LEU A 165 -23.07 18.18 -22.66
CA LEU A 165 -21.62 18.21 -22.42
C LEU A 165 -21.18 17.09 -21.46
N TRP A 166 -21.97 16.82 -20.43
CA TRP A 166 -21.63 15.86 -19.38
C TRP A 166 -22.14 14.44 -19.64
N SER A 167 -23.02 14.27 -20.63
CA SER A 167 -23.67 13.00 -20.95
C SER A 167 -22.66 11.86 -21.17
N ASN A 168 -21.58 12.09 -21.91
CA ASN A 168 -20.53 11.10 -22.16
C ASN A 168 -19.77 10.74 -20.87
N PHE A 169 -19.31 11.75 -20.12
CA PHE A 169 -18.54 11.52 -18.89
C PHE A 169 -19.38 10.83 -17.79
N VAL A 170 -20.66 11.17 -17.68
CA VAL A 170 -21.58 10.51 -16.73
C VAL A 170 -21.98 9.12 -17.24
N GLY A 171 -22.13 8.95 -18.56
CA GLY A 171 -22.52 7.72 -19.23
C GLY A 171 -21.44 6.64 -19.35
N GLY A 172 -20.23 6.89 -18.87
CA GLY A 172 -19.14 5.91 -18.83
C GLY A 172 -17.85 6.35 -19.51
N GLY A 173 -17.85 7.48 -20.22
CA GLY A 173 -16.66 8.13 -20.74
C GLY A 173 -15.68 8.52 -19.64
N ARG A 174 -14.40 8.62 -19.99
CA ARG A 174 -13.30 8.97 -19.07
C ARG A 174 -12.86 10.43 -19.16
N GLU A 175 -13.12 11.08 -20.30
CA GLU A 175 -12.64 12.42 -20.57
C GLU A 175 -13.60 13.47 -20.00
N LEU A 176 -13.03 14.46 -19.30
CA LEU A 176 -13.78 15.61 -18.84
C LEU A 176 -14.10 16.54 -20.02
N PRO A 177 -15.33 17.04 -20.15
CA PRO A 177 -15.73 17.90 -21.27
C PRO A 177 -15.20 19.33 -21.17
N VAL A 178 -14.50 19.67 -20.07
CA VAL A 178 -14.04 21.02 -19.75
C VAL A 178 -12.52 21.06 -19.60
N ARG A 179 -11.92 22.19 -19.97
CA ARG A 179 -10.49 22.44 -19.81
C ARG A 179 -10.22 23.04 -18.44
N VAL A 180 -9.58 22.25 -17.58
CA VAL A 180 -9.23 22.60 -16.20
C VAL A 180 -7.84 22.09 -15.86
N SER A 181 -7.24 22.59 -14.78
CA SER A 181 -5.93 22.11 -14.32
C SER A 181 -6.00 20.63 -13.91
N ASP A 182 -4.86 19.93 -13.91
CA ASP A 182 -4.82 18.52 -13.52
C ASP A 182 -5.32 18.28 -12.09
N PHE A 183 -5.07 19.19 -11.16
CA PHE A 183 -5.61 19.06 -9.80
C PHE A 183 -7.13 19.30 -9.76
N GLN A 184 -7.64 20.25 -10.54
CA GLN A 184 -9.09 20.48 -10.67
C GLN A 184 -9.82 19.28 -11.29
N LYS A 185 -9.18 18.51 -12.20
CA LYS A 185 -9.74 17.23 -12.68
C LYS A 185 -9.98 16.26 -11.53
N ILE A 186 -9.06 16.17 -10.58
CA ILE A 186 -9.22 15.32 -9.39
C ILE A 186 -10.43 15.77 -8.57
N LEU A 187 -10.59 17.07 -8.34
CA LEU A 187 -11.73 17.63 -7.58
C LEU A 187 -13.07 17.29 -8.24
N ILE A 188 -13.17 17.48 -9.56
CA ILE A 188 -14.40 17.22 -10.31
C ILE A 188 -14.73 15.73 -10.29
N THR A 189 -13.72 14.87 -10.54
CA THR A 189 -13.89 13.41 -10.49
C THR A 189 -14.29 12.93 -9.10
N GLN A 190 -13.73 13.50 -8.02
CA GLN A 190 -14.11 13.16 -6.65
C GLN A 190 -15.59 13.43 -6.34
N ILE A 191 -16.20 14.41 -6.99
CA ILE A 191 -17.63 14.72 -6.86
C ILE A 191 -18.46 13.82 -7.79
N LEU A 192 -18.18 13.84 -9.10
CA LEU A 192 -19.09 13.29 -10.11
C LEU A 192 -18.85 11.80 -10.42
N ARG A 193 -17.60 11.33 -10.38
CA ARG A 193 -17.19 9.96 -10.77
C ARG A 193 -16.09 9.43 -9.84
N PRO A 194 -16.39 9.22 -8.54
CA PRO A 194 -15.39 8.78 -7.57
C PRO A 194 -14.79 7.40 -7.91
N ASP A 195 -15.45 6.61 -8.75
CA ASP A 195 -14.95 5.36 -9.31
C ASP A 195 -13.71 5.55 -10.23
N LEU A 196 -13.58 6.70 -10.89
CA LEU A 196 -12.42 7.05 -11.72
C LEU A 196 -11.31 7.79 -10.95
N MET A 197 -11.47 7.98 -9.64
CA MET A 197 -10.60 8.84 -8.83
C MET A 197 -9.16 8.34 -8.80
N ILE A 198 -8.93 7.03 -8.62
CA ILE A 198 -7.57 6.45 -8.60
C ILE A 198 -6.85 6.73 -9.92
N GLN A 199 -7.51 6.44 -11.05
CA GLN A 199 -6.93 6.68 -12.37
C GLN A 199 -6.65 8.16 -12.59
N THR A 200 -7.63 9.02 -12.27
CA THR A 200 -7.49 10.48 -12.44
C THR A 200 -6.35 11.02 -11.60
N ILE A 201 -6.19 10.59 -10.34
CA ILE A 201 -5.06 10.99 -9.49
C ILE A 201 -3.74 10.54 -10.11
N ARG A 202 -3.61 9.27 -10.54
CA ARG A 202 -2.37 8.75 -11.14
C ARG A 202 -1.94 9.56 -12.35
N GLU A 203 -2.87 9.82 -13.27
CA GLU A 203 -2.59 10.59 -14.48
C GLU A 203 -2.25 12.05 -14.17
N SER A 204 -3.03 12.68 -13.29
CA SER A 204 -2.86 14.10 -12.93
C SER A 204 -1.53 14.34 -12.21
N VAL A 205 -1.20 13.48 -11.24
CA VAL A 205 0.08 13.52 -10.52
C VAL A 205 1.25 13.26 -11.47
N THR A 206 1.13 12.33 -12.42
CA THR A 206 2.17 12.07 -13.43
C THR A 206 2.43 13.30 -14.29
N ARG A 207 1.38 14.02 -14.70
CA ARG A 207 1.51 15.27 -15.47
C ARG A 207 2.08 16.42 -14.63
N ILE A 208 1.66 16.53 -13.36
CA ILE A 208 2.17 17.58 -12.45
C ILE A 208 3.65 17.37 -12.15
N LEU A 209 4.09 16.15 -11.86
CA LEU A 209 5.48 15.84 -11.51
C LEU A 209 6.39 15.63 -12.72
N GLY A 210 5.83 15.34 -13.89
CA GLY A 210 6.59 15.10 -15.13
C GLY A 210 7.20 13.69 -15.26
N PHE A 211 6.88 12.76 -14.35
CA PHE A 211 7.33 11.37 -14.41
C PHE A 211 6.28 10.40 -13.85
N ASN A 212 6.34 9.14 -14.27
CA ASN A 212 5.42 8.11 -13.80
C ASN A 212 5.79 7.69 -12.37
N THR A 213 4.92 8.01 -11.42
CA THR A 213 5.11 7.75 -9.99
C THR A 213 4.97 6.29 -9.60
N MET A 214 4.39 5.47 -10.48
CA MET A 214 4.18 4.04 -10.25
C MET A 214 5.30 3.17 -10.83
N SER A 215 6.15 3.71 -11.71
CA SER A 215 7.26 2.97 -12.32
C SER A 215 8.52 2.94 -11.46
N VAL A 216 8.36 2.96 -10.12
CA VAL A 216 9.48 2.87 -9.19
C VAL A 216 10.01 1.44 -9.20
N VAL A 217 11.26 1.29 -9.60
CA VAL A 217 11.99 0.02 -9.50
C VAL A 217 12.77 0.03 -8.19
N GLN A 218 12.51 -0.96 -7.35
CA GLN A 218 13.29 -1.15 -6.12
C GLN A 218 14.73 -1.49 -6.48
N PRO A 219 15.74 -0.91 -5.80
CA PRO A 219 17.14 -1.15 -6.13
C PRO A 219 17.51 -2.60 -5.88
N SER A 220 18.36 -3.15 -6.75
CA SER A 220 18.91 -4.50 -6.55
C SER A 220 19.90 -4.51 -5.37
N ILE A 221 20.18 -5.69 -4.82
CA ILE A 221 21.23 -5.84 -3.79
C ILE A 221 22.58 -5.28 -4.29
N GLN A 222 22.89 -5.44 -5.58
CA GLN A 222 24.09 -4.89 -6.18
C GLN A 222 24.12 -3.37 -6.14
N GLN A 223 23.00 -2.70 -6.48
CA GLN A 223 22.90 -1.25 -6.42
C GLN A 223 23.00 -0.75 -4.97
N LEU A 224 22.30 -1.40 -4.04
CA LEU A 224 22.39 -1.08 -2.61
C LEU A 224 23.82 -1.24 -2.09
N ALA A 225 24.51 -2.31 -2.48
CA ALA A 225 25.91 -2.55 -2.12
C ALA A 225 26.87 -1.45 -2.62
N GLN A 226 26.60 -0.89 -3.80
CA GLN A 226 27.37 0.23 -4.37
C GLN A 226 27.10 1.55 -3.63
N GLU A 227 25.86 1.78 -3.21
CA GLU A 227 25.46 2.96 -2.42
C GLU A 227 25.89 2.86 -0.94
N ALA A 228 26.15 1.64 -0.46
CA ALA A 228 26.49 1.37 0.93
C ALA A 228 27.86 1.97 1.32
N ARG A 229 27.94 2.49 2.56
CA ARG A 229 29.17 3.01 3.16
C ARG A 229 29.41 2.38 4.53
N ASN A 230 30.64 2.53 5.05
CA ASN A 230 30.99 2.06 6.38
C ASN A 230 30.28 2.82 7.51
N ASP A 231 29.87 4.06 7.25
CA ASP A 231 29.16 4.96 8.18
C ASP A 231 27.63 5.01 7.95
N LYS A 232 27.13 4.37 6.87
CA LYS A 232 25.70 4.35 6.51
C LYS A 232 25.20 2.90 6.37
N PRO A 233 24.63 2.31 7.43
CA PRO A 233 24.05 0.97 7.39
C PRO A 233 22.85 0.90 6.43
N ILE A 234 22.61 -0.27 5.85
CA ILE A 234 21.40 -0.55 5.07
C ILE A 234 20.35 -1.14 6.00
N LEU A 235 19.18 -0.51 6.08
CA LEU A 235 18.02 -0.97 6.83
C LEU A 235 16.95 -1.48 5.87
N ILE A 236 16.76 -2.80 5.84
CA ILE A 236 15.72 -3.47 5.06
C ILE A 236 14.56 -3.83 5.98
N ILE A 237 13.42 -3.19 5.73
CA ILE A 237 12.15 -3.51 6.36
C ILE A 237 11.46 -4.55 5.48
N SER A 238 11.26 -5.77 5.96
CA SER A 238 10.55 -6.83 5.24
C SER A 238 9.17 -7.05 5.84
N SER A 239 8.24 -7.56 5.02
CA SER A 239 6.95 -8.06 5.52
C SER A 239 7.14 -9.44 6.14
N THR A 240 6.25 -9.80 7.07
CA THR A 240 6.27 -11.09 7.76
C THR A 240 6.32 -12.25 6.77
N GLY A 241 7.27 -13.17 6.97
CA GLY A 241 7.48 -14.32 6.08
C GLY A 241 8.27 -14.03 4.78
N THR A 242 8.84 -12.83 4.62
CA THR A 242 9.79 -12.50 3.56
C THR A 242 11.19 -12.26 4.13
N ASP A 243 12.19 -12.97 3.60
CA ASP A 243 13.60 -12.85 4.01
C ASP A 243 14.47 -12.51 2.79
N PRO A 244 14.91 -11.25 2.63
CA PRO A 244 15.79 -10.84 1.54
C PRO A 244 17.25 -11.31 1.74
N SER A 245 17.60 -11.95 2.87
CA SER A 245 18.98 -12.38 3.13
C SER A 245 19.47 -13.45 2.15
N LYS A 246 18.57 -14.21 1.52
CA LYS A 246 18.94 -15.19 0.49
C LYS A 246 19.55 -14.52 -0.74
N ASP A 247 18.96 -13.41 -1.18
CA ASP A 247 19.45 -12.65 -2.34
C ASP A 247 20.79 -11.99 -2.02
N LEU A 248 20.93 -11.47 -0.79
CA LEU A 248 22.21 -10.95 -0.29
C LEU A 248 23.29 -12.04 -0.25
N ARG A 249 22.98 -13.23 0.28
CA ARG A 249 23.93 -14.34 0.35
C ARG A 249 24.36 -14.80 -1.03
N GLY A 250 23.43 -14.90 -1.98
CA GLY A 250 23.73 -15.24 -3.37
C GLY A 250 24.68 -14.22 -4.01
N PHE A 251 24.41 -12.92 -3.82
CA PHE A 251 25.29 -11.86 -4.30
C PHE A 251 26.69 -11.91 -3.69
N VAL A 252 26.78 -12.15 -2.38
CA VAL A 252 28.06 -12.32 -1.68
C VAL A 252 28.83 -13.52 -2.22
N GLN A 253 28.18 -14.67 -2.41
CA GLN A 253 28.82 -15.88 -2.94
C GLN A 253 29.41 -15.67 -4.34
N GLU A 254 28.79 -14.83 -5.16
CA GLU A 254 29.27 -14.51 -6.51
C GLU A 254 30.44 -13.51 -6.51
N LYS A 255 30.42 -12.52 -5.61
CA LYS A 255 31.36 -11.38 -5.64
C LYS A 255 32.48 -11.43 -4.60
N MET A 256 32.33 -12.23 -3.55
CA MET A 256 33.21 -12.20 -2.37
C MET A 256 33.46 -13.60 -1.79
N SER A 257 34.60 -13.77 -1.14
CA SER A 257 34.89 -14.99 -0.39
C SER A 257 33.94 -15.12 0.81
N PRO A 258 33.42 -16.33 1.13
CA PRO A 258 32.49 -16.54 2.25
C PRO A 258 33.00 -16.02 3.59
N GLU A 259 34.32 -16.04 3.82
CA GLU A 259 34.96 -15.59 5.06
C GLU A 259 34.87 -14.07 5.31
N LYS A 260 34.54 -13.29 4.26
CA LYS A 260 34.33 -11.84 4.34
C LYS A 260 32.90 -11.45 4.69
N PHE A 261 31.99 -12.42 4.87
CA PHE A 261 30.59 -12.17 5.19
C PHE A 261 30.17 -12.91 6.45
N ILE A 262 29.50 -12.19 7.36
CA ILE A 262 28.99 -12.70 8.62
C ILE A 262 27.47 -12.49 8.63
N GLU A 263 26.70 -13.56 8.72
CA GLU A 263 25.24 -13.52 8.85
C GLU A 263 24.82 -14.04 10.22
N ILE A 264 24.10 -13.23 11.00
CA ILE A 264 23.59 -13.61 12.33
C ILE A 264 22.09 -13.33 12.39
N SER A 265 21.32 -14.35 12.77
CA SER A 265 19.91 -14.17 13.18
C SER A 265 19.89 -13.88 14.67
N VAL A 266 19.48 -12.66 15.03
CA VAL A 266 19.49 -12.22 16.41
C VAL A 266 18.27 -12.80 17.12
N GLY A 267 18.53 -13.56 18.19
CA GLY A 267 17.53 -14.11 19.09
C GLY A 267 17.97 -13.93 20.54
N LYS A 268 17.10 -14.27 21.48
CA LYS A 268 17.40 -14.16 22.92
C LYS A 268 18.67 -14.95 23.26
N GLY A 269 19.65 -14.29 23.89
CA GLY A 269 20.95 -14.87 24.23
C GLY A 269 22.06 -14.68 23.18
N GLN A 270 21.75 -14.10 22.02
CA GLN A 270 22.74 -13.80 20.96
C GLN A 270 23.21 -12.32 20.97
N GLU A 271 22.73 -11.51 21.92
CA GLU A 271 22.99 -10.05 21.96
C GLU A 271 24.48 -9.74 22.06
N GLN A 272 25.16 -10.35 23.04
CA GLN A 272 26.58 -10.10 23.29
C GLN A 272 27.46 -10.62 22.15
N HIS A 273 27.16 -11.83 21.65
CA HIS A 273 27.86 -12.42 20.51
C HIS A 273 27.71 -11.54 19.26
N SER A 274 26.51 -11.01 19.01
CA SER A 274 26.24 -10.12 17.86
C SER A 274 27.04 -8.82 17.94
N ILE A 275 27.17 -8.21 19.12
CA ILE A 275 27.99 -6.99 19.30
C ILE A 275 29.49 -7.29 19.17
N GLN A 276 29.98 -8.42 19.70
CA GLN A 276 31.37 -8.82 19.52
C GLN A 276 31.71 -9.07 18.05
N ALA A 277 30.85 -9.80 17.34
CA ALA A 277 31.00 -10.04 15.90
C ALA A 277 30.92 -8.72 15.10
N LEU A 278 30.07 -7.78 15.50
CA LEU A 278 29.99 -6.45 14.90
C LEU A 278 31.30 -5.68 15.04
N ARG A 279 31.90 -5.63 16.23
CA ARG A 279 33.19 -4.95 16.46
C ARG A 279 34.31 -5.58 15.61
N GLN A 280 34.41 -6.90 15.62
CA GLN A 280 35.40 -7.62 14.80
C GLN A 280 35.18 -7.39 13.31
N ALA A 281 33.94 -7.41 12.83
CA ALA A 281 33.61 -7.15 11.43
C ALA A 281 33.97 -5.72 11.02
N ALA A 282 33.68 -4.75 11.89
CA ALA A 282 34.00 -3.34 11.66
C ALA A 282 35.51 -3.09 11.61
N GLU A 283 36.29 -3.72 12.48
CA GLU A 283 37.76 -3.64 12.47
C GLU A 283 38.37 -4.31 11.23
N SER A 284 37.86 -5.49 10.86
CA SER A 284 38.39 -6.29 9.75
C SER A 284 37.82 -5.94 8.37
N GLY A 285 36.89 -4.99 8.28
CA GLY A 285 36.27 -4.57 7.01
C GLY A 285 35.36 -5.62 6.38
N LYS A 286 34.78 -6.52 7.19
CA LYS A 286 33.86 -7.56 6.70
C LYS A 286 32.45 -7.01 6.50
N TRP A 287 31.67 -7.72 5.71
CA TRP A 287 30.24 -7.45 5.56
C TRP A 287 29.48 -8.21 6.63
N MET A 288 28.54 -7.54 7.29
CA MET A 288 27.71 -8.15 8.32
C MET A 288 26.23 -7.99 8.01
N CYS A 289 25.46 -9.06 8.19
CA CYS A 289 24.01 -9.07 8.10
C CYS A 289 23.39 -9.51 9.43
N LEU A 290 22.60 -8.62 10.04
CA LEU A 290 21.85 -8.90 11.26
C LEU A 290 20.36 -9.04 10.92
N LYS A 291 19.77 -10.19 11.26
CA LYS A 291 18.36 -10.50 10.97
C LYS A 291 17.54 -10.53 12.24
N ASN A 292 16.23 -10.33 12.10
CA ASN A 292 15.24 -10.45 13.18
C ASN A 292 15.50 -9.53 14.38
N ILE A 293 16.18 -8.40 14.15
CA ILE A 293 16.54 -7.44 15.21
C ILE A 293 15.32 -6.83 15.92
N HIS A 294 14.17 -6.78 15.24
CA HIS A 294 12.89 -6.34 15.82
C HIS A 294 12.40 -7.24 16.97
N LEU A 295 12.89 -8.48 17.09
CA LEU A 295 12.55 -9.37 18.20
C LEU A 295 13.17 -8.94 19.53
N LEU A 296 14.18 -8.06 19.51
CA LEU A 296 14.89 -7.58 20.70
C LEU A 296 14.87 -6.04 20.79
N PRO A 297 13.71 -5.43 21.12
CA PRO A 297 13.52 -3.98 21.10
C PRO A 297 14.49 -3.22 22.02
N LYS A 298 14.80 -3.78 23.20
CA LYS A 298 15.76 -3.19 24.14
C LYS A 298 17.20 -3.19 23.61
N TRP A 299 17.55 -4.20 22.82
CA TRP A 299 18.91 -4.36 22.29
C TRP A 299 19.19 -3.42 21.12
N ILE A 300 18.17 -3.00 20.36
CA ILE A 300 18.31 -2.01 19.28
C ILE A 300 19.00 -0.74 19.79
N LYS A 301 18.64 -0.22 20.97
CA LYS A 301 19.28 0.97 21.54
C LYS A 301 20.77 0.76 21.84
N SER A 302 21.13 -0.43 22.33
CA SER A 302 22.54 -0.80 22.56
C SER A 302 23.30 -0.87 21.23
N LEU A 303 22.70 -1.48 20.20
CA LEU A 303 23.27 -1.54 18.85
C LEU A 303 23.53 -0.14 18.27
N GLU A 304 22.57 0.78 18.41
CA GLU A 304 22.73 2.18 17.95
C GLU A 304 23.89 2.88 18.65
N THR A 305 24.02 2.68 19.96
CA THR A 305 25.09 3.28 20.77
C THR A 305 26.46 2.75 20.35
N GLU A 306 26.55 1.42 20.14
CA GLU A 306 27.78 0.78 19.66
C GLU A 306 28.17 1.29 18.27
N LEU A 307 27.23 1.34 17.32
CA LEU A 307 27.49 1.84 15.96
C LEU A 307 27.92 3.30 15.93
N ALA A 308 27.47 4.12 16.89
CA ALA A 308 27.92 5.50 17.02
C ALA A 308 29.37 5.62 17.53
N SER A 309 29.87 4.62 18.26
CA SER A 309 31.21 4.61 18.87
C SER A 309 32.28 3.90 18.04
N ILE A 310 31.88 2.97 17.17
CA ILE A 310 32.79 2.12 16.40
C ILE A 310 33.45 2.91 15.27
N SER A 311 34.78 2.86 15.20
CA SER A 311 35.54 3.31 14.03
C SER A 311 35.60 2.18 13.00
N ALA A 312 34.70 2.22 12.01
CA ALA A 312 34.59 1.16 11.00
C ALA A 312 35.59 1.29 9.86
N HIS A 313 36.21 0.17 9.46
CA HIS A 313 37.06 0.05 8.27
C HIS A 313 36.30 0.49 7.01
N LYS A 314 37.00 1.03 6.01
CA LYS A 314 36.38 1.59 4.78
C LYS A 314 35.55 0.57 4.00
N ASP A 315 35.91 -0.70 4.06
CA ASP A 315 35.20 -1.80 3.37
C ASP A 315 34.05 -2.41 4.18
N PHE A 316 33.91 -2.05 5.46
CA PHE A 316 32.84 -2.54 6.31
C PHE A 316 31.47 -2.16 5.73
N ARG A 317 30.53 -3.10 5.68
CA ARG A 317 29.14 -2.87 5.28
C ARG A 317 28.20 -3.60 6.23
N LEU A 318 27.20 -2.88 6.73
CA LEU A 318 26.20 -3.43 7.66
C LEU A 318 24.82 -3.48 7.02
N TRP A 319 24.22 -4.65 7.04
CA TRP A 319 22.86 -4.94 6.58
C TRP A 319 21.99 -5.31 7.78
N LEU A 320 20.90 -4.60 7.97
CA LEU A 320 19.94 -4.79 9.04
C LEU A 320 18.62 -5.22 8.42
N ILE A 321 18.14 -6.42 8.75
CA ILE A 321 16.86 -6.96 8.25
C ILE A 321 15.90 -7.08 9.43
N CYS A 322 14.76 -6.39 9.32
CA CYS A 322 13.73 -6.39 10.37
C CYS A 322 12.32 -6.28 9.81
N GLU A 323 11.33 -6.65 10.60
CA GLU A 323 9.95 -6.23 10.39
C GLU A 323 9.75 -4.80 10.91
N SER A 324 8.57 -4.21 10.66
CA SER A 324 8.25 -2.86 11.12
C SER A 324 8.31 -2.76 12.65
N THR A 325 9.20 -1.92 13.18
CA THR A 325 9.37 -1.63 14.61
C THR A 325 9.46 -0.12 14.86
N SER A 326 9.02 0.33 16.05
CA SER A 326 9.15 1.71 16.54
C SER A 326 10.35 1.90 17.49
N ASP A 327 11.21 0.89 17.65
CA ASP A 327 12.25 0.88 18.68
C ASP A 327 13.55 1.57 18.26
N PHE A 328 13.72 1.84 16.97
CA PHE A 328 14.84 2.63 16.46
C PHE A 328 14.67 4.12 16.78
N SER A 329 15.78 4.80 17.09
CA SER A 329 15.79 6.26 17.17
C SER A 329 15.68 6.90 15.79
N GLU A 330 15.00 8.04 15.72
CA GLU A 330 14.87 8.81 14.47
C GLU A 330 16.25 9.20 13.90
N ALA A 331 17.18 9.55 14.78
CA ALA A 331 18.56 9.86 14.42
C ALA A 331 19.24 8.68 13.71
N PHE A 332 19.08 7.46 14.22
CA PHE A 332 19.63 6.26 13.59
C PHE A 332 18.98 5.97 12.24
N VAL A 333 17.64 5.96 12.19
CA VAL A 333 16.86 5.70 10.96
C VAL A 333 17.22 6.70 9.86
N SER A 334 17.48 7.96 10.21
CA SER A 334 17.89 9.00 9.26
C SER A 334 19.27 8.75 8.62
N LYS A 335 20.18 8.05 9.33
CA LYS A 335 21.52 7.70 8.82
C LYS A 335 21.51 6.48 7.90
N CYS A 336 20.51 5.61 8.02
CA CYS A 336 20.42 4.39 7.24
C CYS A 336 19.98 4.62 5.80
N LEU A 337 20.49 3.79 4.88
CA LEU A 337 19.88 3.58 3.58
C LEU A 337 18.67 2.65 3.77
N LYS A 338 17.46 3.21 3.66
CA LYS A 338 16.21 2.51 3.98
C LYS A 338 15.61 1.88 2.73
N LEU A 339 15.20 0.63 2.87
CA LEU A 339 14.49 -0.11 1.84
C LEU A 339 13.30 -0.85 2.46
N LEU A 340 12.13 -0.69 1.87
CA LEU A 340 11.01 -1.56 2.13
C LEU A 340 11.04 -2.69 1.10
N PHE A 341 11.28 -3.90 1.57
CA PHE A 341 11.27 -5.10 0.76
C PHE A 341 9.84 -5.64 0.68
N GLU A 342 9.14 -5.28 -0.40
CA GLU A 342 7.84 -5.85 -0.75
C GLU A 342 7.98 -6.76 -1.95
N LEU A 343 7.41 -7.96 -1.85
CA LEU A 343 7.28 -8.83 -3.01
C LEU A 343 6.27 -8.22 -4.00
N PRO A 344 6.46 -8.42 -5.32
CA PRO A 344 5.43 -8.12 -6.30
C PRO A 344 4.13 -8.87 -5.95
N ASN A 345 3.01 -8.16 -6.02
CA ASN A 345 1.68 -8.72 -5.80
C ASN A 345 1.09 -9.25 -7.11
N GLY A 346 0.16 -10.18 -6.99
CA GLY A 346 -0.61 -10.70 -8.10
C GLY A 346 -0.34 -12.17 -8.38
N VAL A 347 -1.29 -12.82 -9.05
CA VAL A 347 -1.30 -14.27 -9.28
C VAL A 347 -0.02 -14.69 -10.01
N LYS A 348 0.36 -13.95 -11.06
CA LYS A 348 1.57 -14.21 -11.84
C LYS A 348 2.82 -14.33 -10.97
N PHE A 349 3.10 -13.32 -10.16
CA PHE A 349 4.32 -13.27 -9.35
C PHE A 349 4.30 -14.27 -8.20
N LYS A 350 3.14 -14.48 -7.57
CA LYS A 350 2.98 -15.51 -6.53
C LYS A 350 3.24 -16.90 -7.08
N VAL A 351 2.61 -17.26 -8.19
CA VAL A 351 2.78 -18.58 -8.81
C VAL A 351 4.20 -18.76 -9.33
N GLN A 352 4.84 -17.72 -9.88
CA GLN A 352 6.25 -17.78 -10.26
C GLN A 352 7.17 -18.10 -9.07
N ARG A 353 6.95 -17.46 -7.93
CA ARG A 353 7.70 -17.73 -6.70
C ARG A 353 7.48 -19.16 -6.22
N LEU A 354 6.23 -19.62 -6.21
CA LEU A 354 5.88 -20.98 -5.79
C LEU A 354 6.50 -22.02 -6.74
N LEU A 355 6.47 -21.78 -8.05
CA LEU A 355 7.09 -22.67 -9.04
C LEU A 355 8.60 -22.78 -8.81
N LYS A 356 9.30 -21.65 -8.61
CA LYS A 356 10.73 -21.64 -8.26
C LYS A 356 11.02 -22.38 -6.96
N GLN A 357 10.15 -22.24 -5.96
CA GLN A 357 10.29 -22.93 -4.68
C GLN A 357 10.14 -24.45 -4.80
N TRP A 358 9.24 -24.92 -5.68
CA TRP A 358 8.88 -26.33 -5.86
C TRP A 358 9.42 -26.94 -7.17
N GLU A 359 10.37 -26.28 -7.82
CA GLU A 359 10.94 -26.67 -9.12
C GLU A 359 11.59 -28.06 -9.08
N SER A 360 12.27 -28.40 -7.98
CA SER A 360 12.87 -29.72 -7.79
C SER A 360 11.83 -30.85 -7.74
N LEU A 361 10.71 -30.62 -7.07
CA LEU A 361 9.59 -31.57 -7.03
C LEU A 361 9.03 -31.77 -8.44
N MET A 362 8.78 -30.68 -9.16
CA MET A 362 8.22 -30.70 -10.52
C MET A 362 9.12 -31.44 -11.51
N THR A 363 10.42 -31.13 -11.48
CA THR A 363 11.41 -31.72 -12.40
C THR A 363 11.71 -33.19 -12.07
N SER A 364 11.47 -33.63 -10.83
CA SER A 364 11.62 -35.04 -10.44
C SER A 364 10.56 -35.96 -11.04
N LYS A 365 9.41 -35.41 -11.44
CA LYS A 365 8.28 -36.17 -11.97
C LYS A 365 8.47 -36.43 -13.47
N ARG A 366 8.15 -37.65 -13.90
CA ARG A 366 8.23 -38.06 -15.31
C ARG A 366 6.87 -38.07 -16.03
N ASP A 367 5.78 -38.09 -15.27
CA ASP A 367 4.42 -38.03 -15.84
C ASP A 367 3.97 -36.58 -16.00
N PRO A 368 3.74 -36.09 -17.24
CA PRO A 368 3.28 -34.72 -17.47
C PRO A 368 1.93 -34.41 -16.80
N ARG A 369 1.09 -35.42 -16.55
CA ARG A 369 -0.19 -35.26 -15.83
C ARG A 369 0.04 -34.88 -14.37
N LEU A 370 1.04 -35.47 -13.72
CA LEU A 370 1.38 -35.16 -12.34
C LEU A 370 2.03 -33.79 -12.22
N VAL A 371 2.92 -33.43 -13.14
CA VAL A 371 3.49 -32.08 -13.21
C VAL A 371 2.36 -31.05 -13.35
N LYS A 372 1.43 -31.26 -14.27
CA LYS A 372 0.25 -30.39 -14.45
C LYS A 372 -0.61 -30.31 -13.18
N LEU A 373 -0.81 -31.41 -12.47
CA LEU A 373 -1.58 -31.46 -11.22
C LEU A 373 -0.92 -30.64 -10.09
N PHE A 374 0.39 -30.84 -9.86
CA PHE A 374 1.14 -30.05 -8.88
C PHE A 374 1.14 -28.56 -9.23
N PHE A 375 1.35 -28.22 -10.50
CA PHE A 375 1.27 -26.82 -10.96
C PHE A 375 -0.10 -26.21 -10.70
N THR A 376 -1.18 -26.96 -10.93
CA THR A 376 -2.56 -26.50 -10.70
C THR A 376 -2.80 -26.20 -9.22
N LEU A 377 -2.22 -26.98 -8.31
CA LEU A 377 -2.26 -26.68 -6.88
C LEU A 377 -1.48 -25.40 -6.53
N LEU A 378 -0.31 -25.16 -7.15
CA LEU A 378 0.42 -23.89 -6.97
C LEU A 378 -0.40 -22.69 -7.46
N LEU A 379 -1.06 -22.84 -8.62
CA LEU A 379 -1.93 -21.83 -9.22
C LEU A 379 -3.12 -21.52 -8.31
N LEU A 380 -3.81 -22.55 -7.82
CA LEU A 380 -4.94 -22.38 -6.90
C LEU A 380 -4.49 -21.67 -5.61
N ASN A 381 -3.38 -22.07 -5.01
CA ASN A 381 -2.87 -21.41 -3.80
C ASN A 381 -2.57 -19.93 -4.06
N GLY A 382 -1.93 -19.60 -5.19
CA GLY A 382 -1.71 -18.21 -5.61
C GLY A 382 -3.01 -17.42 -5.78
N LEU A 383 -4.02 -18.04 -6.38
CA LEU A 383 -5.36 -17.47 -6.57
C LEU A 383 -6.06 -17.19 -5.24
N LEU A 384 -6.11 -18.17 -4.32
CA LEU A 384 -6.73 -18.00 -2.99
C LEU A 384 -6.03 -16.90 -2.18
N GLN A 385 -4.70 -16.83 -2.26
CA GLN A 385 -3.90 -15.79 -1.59
C GLN A 385 -4.10 -14.37 -2.16
N GLU A 386 -4.54 -14.21 -3.42
CA GLU A 386 -4.92 -12.91 -3.98
C GLU A 386 -6.41 -12.61 -3.78
N ARG A 387 -7.28 -13.61 -3.87
CA ARG A 387 -8.72 -13.48 -3.64
C ARG A 387 -9.03 -12.91 -2.25
N ARG A 388 -8.26 -13.29 -1.21
CA ARG A 388 -8.38 -12.73 0.16
C ARG A 388 -8.14 -11.23 0.29
N ASN A 389 -7.61 -10.57 -0.74
CA ASN A 389 -7.44 -9.12 -0.77
C ASN A 389 -8.77 -8.39 -1.11
N TYR A 390 -9.79 -9.11 -1.56
CA TYR A 390 -11.13 -8.57 -1.82
C TYR A 390 -12.06 -8.91 -0.66
N ILE A 391 -12.22 -7.98 0.30
CA ILE A 391 -13.11 -8.17 1.46
C ILE A 391 -14.23 -7.13 1.39
N PRO A 392 -15.52 -7.54 1.50
CA PRO A 392 -16.01 -8.89 1.79
C PRO A 392 -16.29 -9.79 0.55
N GLN A 393 -16.10 -9.30 -0.68
CA GLN A 393 -16.61 -9.99 -1.89
C GLN A 393 -15.85 -11.28 -2.25
N GLY A 394 -14.55 -11.31 -2.03
CA GLY A 394 -13.71 -12.51 -2.20
C GLY A 394 -13.93 -13.49 -1.05
N PHE A 395 -13.73 -12.99 0.16
CA PHE A 395 -14.04 -13.66 1.42
C PHE A 395 -14.60 -12.65 2.40
N THR A 396 -15.46 -13.11 3.31
CA THR A 396 -16.06 -12.26 4.34
C THR A 396 -15.02 -11.66 5.28
N LYS A 397 -13.88 -12.35 5.45
CA LYS A 397 -12.72 -11.86 6.22
C LYS A 397 -11.40 -12.34 5.65
N TRP A 398 -10.31 -11.84 6.22
CA TRP A 398 -8.96 -12.20 5.80
C TRP A 398 -8.54 -13.55 6.39
N TYR A 399 -8.16 -14.49 5.52
CA TYR A 399 -7.66 -15.81 5.89
C TYR A 399 -6.18 -15.96 5.54
N ASP A 400 -5.39 -16.54 6.45
CA ASP A 400 -3.97 -16.78 6.18
C ASP A 400 -3.72 -18.15 5.57
N PHE A 401 -3.59 -18.20 4.23
CA PHE A 401 -3.13 -19.40 3.52
C PHE A 401 -1.60 -19.40 3.47
N SER A 402 -0.95 -20.17 4.35
CA SER A 402 0.50 -20.18 4.53
C SER A 402 1.20 -21.29 3.75
N ASP A 403 2.53 -21.25 3.72
CA ASP A 403 3.35 -22.27 3.04
C ASP A 403 3.15 -23.69 3.62
N SER A 404 2.80 -23.80 4.90
CA SER A 404 2.41 -25.06 5.54
C SER A 404 1.20 -25.71 4.88
N ASP A 405 0.20 -24.90 4.50
CA ASP A 405 -1.07 -25.36 3.94
C ASP A 405 -0.82 -25.89 2.53
N LEU A 406 0.01 -25.17 1.75
CA LEU A 406 0.46 -25.64 0.45
C LEU A 406 1.27 -26.95 0.55
N ARG A 407 2.17 -27.08 1.54
CA ARG A 407 2.91 -28.32 1.78
C ARG A 407 1.98 -29.49 2.07
N ALA A 408 1.01 -29.28 2.96
CA ALA A 408 -0.01 -30.27 3.26
C ALA A 408 -0.77 -30.69 1.98
N GLY A 409 -1.18 -29.73 1.15
CA GLY A 409 -1.81 -30.03 -0.13
C GLY A 409 -0.93 -30.81 -1.10
N ILE A 410 0.37 -30.48 -1.17
CA ILE A 410 1.35 -31.23 -1.96
C ILE A 410 1.46 -32.67 -1.47
N ASP A 411 1.47 -32.88 -0.15
CA ASP A 411 1.55 -34.22 0.44
C ASP A 411 0.26 -35.02 0.20
N CYS A 412 -0.92 -34.36 0.19
CA CYS A 412 -2.17 -34.99 -0.27
C CYS A 412 -2.07 -35.45 -1.73
N VAL A 413 -1.50 -34.64 -2.63
CA VAL A 413 -1.31 -35.02 -4.05
C VAL A 413 -0.32 -36.19 -4.18
N LYS A 414 0.79 -36.19 -3.43
CA LYS A 414 1.73 -37.34 -3.42
C LYS A 414 1.09 -38.62 -2.90
N TRP A 415 0.24 -38.50 -1.88
CA TRP A 415 -0.51 -39.64 -1.36
C TRP A 415 -1.48 -40.18 -2.41
N MET A 416 -2.21 -39.29 -3.11
CA MET A 416 -3.09 -39.67 -4.23
C MET A 416 -2.31 -40.35 -5.37
N GLU A 417 -1.14 -39.84 -5.74
CA GLU A 417 -0.24 -40.45 -6.73
C GLU A 417 0.13 -41.89 -6.35
N THR A 418 0.40 -42.14 -5.06
CA THR A 418 0.82 -43.45 -4.56
C THR A 418 -0.33 -44.44 -4.46
N THR A 419 -1.50 -43.99 -3.99
CA THR A 419 -2.66 -44.85 -3.72
C THR A 419 -3.54 -45.08 -4.97
N PHE A 420 -3.64 -44.09 -5.86
CA PHE A 420 -4.56 -44.06 -7.01
C PHE A 420 -3.82 -43.85 -8.35
N ALA A 421 -2.79 -44.66 -8.61
CA ALA A 421 -1.92 -44.51 -9.79
C ALA A 421 -2.61 -44.70 -11.15
N VAL A 422 -3.71 -45.47 -11.21
CA VAL A 422 -4.40 -45.82 -12.47
C VAL A 422 -5.48 -44.82 -12.84
N LYS A 423 -6.28 -44.39 -11.84
CA LYS A 423 -7.41 -43.48 -12.02
C LYS A 423 -7.51 -42.56 -10.81
N MET A 424 -7.53 -41.25 -11.04
CA MET A 424 -7.70 -40.26 -9.99
C MET A 424 -9.14 -40.24 -9.49
N GLU A 425 -9.32 -40.39 -8.18
CA GLU A 425 -10.61 -40.22 -7.51
C GLU A 425 -10.72 -38.79 -6.97
N TRP A 426 -11.27 -37.89 -7.80
CA TRP A 426 -11.34 -36.45 -7.52
C TRP A 426 -12.02 -36.08 -6.20
N PRO A 427 -13.16 -36.68 -5.81
CA PRO A 427 -13.81 -36.33 -4.54
C PRO A 427 -12.91 -36.58 -3.32
N ILE A 428 -12.02 -37.59 -3.40
CA ILE A 428 -11.06 -37.88 -2.32
C ILE A 428 -9.99 -36.79 -2.27
N LEU A 429 -9.41 -36.41 -3.42
CA LEU A 429 -8.42 -35.33 -3.46
C LEU A 429 -9.03 -34.00 -2.98
N GLN A 430 -10.24 -33.66 -3.45
CA GLN A 430 -10.95 -32.45 -3.03
C GLN A 430 -11.20 -32.45 -1.51
N GLY A 431 -11.70 -33.56 -0.96
CA GLY A 431 -11.91 -33.71 0.48
C GLY A 431 -10.62 -33.64 1.31
N LEU A 432 -9.50 -34.19 0.80
CA LEU A 432 -8.20 -34.06 1.45
C LEU A 432 -7.70 -32.61 1.45
N LEU A 433 -7.80 -31.92 0.31
CA LEU A 433 -7.40 -30.51 0.21
C LEU A 433 -8.27 -29.61 1.08
N ASP A 434 -9.56 -29.92 1.22
CA ASP A 434 -10.45 -29.25 2.16
C ASP A 434 -10.04 -29.53 3.62
N CYS A 435 -10.13 -30.79 4.06
CA CYS A 435 -9.95 -31.14 5.47
C CYS A 435 -8.52 -30.93 6.00
N VAL A 436 -7.50 -31.11 5.16
CA VAL A 436 -6.10 -31.16 5.60
C VAL A 436 -5.32 -29.89 5.24
N ALA A 437 -5.58 -29.30 4.07
CA ALA A 437 -4.78 -28.18 3.57
C ALA A 437 -5.42 -26.82 3.83
N PHE A 438 -6.62 -26.55 3.30
CA PHE A 438 -7.17 -25.20 3.22
C PHE A 438 -8.38 -24.94 4.13
N GLY A 439 -9.27 -25.92 4.30
CA GLY A 439 -10.55 -25.75 4.98
C GLY A 439 -10.42 -25.41 6.46
N GLY A 440 -9.40 -25.91 7.15
CA GLY A 440 -9.13 -25.60 8.56
C GLY A 440 -8.87 -24.12 8.86
N ARG A 441 -8.62 -23.28 7.85
CA ARG A 441 -8.49 -21.83 7.99
C ARG A 441 -9.83 -21.11 7.99
N ILE A 442 -10.86 -21.70 7.40
CA ILE A 442 -12.14 -21.06 7.11
C ILE A 442 -13.19 -21.54 8.11
N ASP A 443 -13.72 -20.62 8.89
CA ASP A 443 -14.76 -20.87 9.90
C ASP A 443 -16.14 -20.35 9.45
N ASN A 444 -16.21 -19.49 8.44
CA ASN A 444 -17.48 -19.05 7.85
C ASN A 444 -17.98 -20.06 6.80
N THR A 445 -19.22 -20.52 6.93
CA THR A 445 -19.81 -21.53 6.05
C THR A 445 -19.92 -21.09 4.59
N GLN A 446 -20.21 -19.81 4.31
CA GLN A 446 -20.30 -19.30 2.94
C GLN A 446 -18.92 -19.18 2.30
N ASP A 447 -17.92 -18.70 3.05
CA ASP A 447 -16.53 -18.65 2.60
C ASP A 447 -15.99 -20.07 2.35
N HIS A 448 -16.41 -21.05 3.16
CA HIS A 448 -16.04 -22.45 2.99
C HIS A 448 -16.65 -23.06 1.73
N GLN A 449 -17.90 -22.74 1.43
CA GLN A 449 -18.53 -23.10 0.15
C GLN A 449 -17.73 -22.53 -1.04
N VAL A 450 -17.24 -21.28 -0.97
CA VAL A 450 -16.40 -20.70 -2.02
C VAL A 450 -15.11 -21.52 -2.23
N LEU A 451 -14.45 -21.94 -1.15
CA LEU A 451 -13.29 -22.83 -1.23
C LEU A 451 -13.64 -24.14 -1.94
N LEU A 452 -14.75 -24.78 -1.55
CA LEU A 452 -15.19 -26.05 -2.12
C LEU A 452 -15.45 -25.94 -3.63
N HIS A 453 -16.09 -24.86 -4.10
CA HIS A 453 -16.29 -24.63 -5.53
C HIS A 453 -14.95 -24.52 -6.28
N HIS A 454 -13.99 -23.76 -5.74
CA HIS A 454 -12.67 -23.68 -6.35
C HIS A 454 -11.94 -25.02 -6.39
N LEU A 455 -12.05 -25.85 -5.33
CA LEU A 455 -11.46 -27.19 -5.32
C LEU A 455 -12.11 -28.10 -6.37
N GLN A 456 -13.44 -28.05 -6.50
CA GLN A 456 -14.18 -28.84 -7.49
C GLN A 456 -13.84 -28.44 -8.92
N ASP A 457 -13.76 -27.14 -9.19
CA ASP A 457 -13.48 -26.64 -10.53
C ASP A 457 -12.02 -26.92 -10.97
N PHE A 458 -11.06 -26.75 -10.06
CA PHE A 458 -9.64 -26.94 -10.36
C PHE A 458 -9.23 -28.42 -10.42
N PHE A 459 -9.83 -29.28 -9.60
CA PHE A 459 -9.48 -30.70 -9.51
C PHE A 459 -10.62 -31.57 -10.00
N CYS A 460 -10.78 -31.64 -11.32
CA CYS A 460 -11.80 -32.41 -12.04
C CYS A 460 -11.18 -33.23 -13.18
N ASP A 461 -11.95 -34.15 -13.78
CA ASP A 461 -11.48 -34.98 -14.90
C ASP A 461 -10.93 -34.16 -16.07
N ALA A 462 -11.51 -32.99 -16.33
CA ALA A 462 -11.09 -32.12 -17.40
C ALA A 462 -9.65 -31.63 -17.23
N LEU A 463 -9.13 -31.51 -16.00
CA LEU A 463 -7.76 -31.08 -15.69
C LEU A 463 -6.70 -31.87 -16.46
N LEU A 464 -6.90 -33.18 -16.62
CA LEU A 464 -5.93 -34.08 -17.25
C LEU A 464 -5.89 -33.96 -18.77
N THR A 465 -6.80 -33.18 -19.36
CA THR A 465 -6.81 -32.91 -20.81
C THR A 465 -5.82 -31.81 -21.17
N SER A 466 -5.18 -31.91 -22.34
CA SER A 466 -4.18 -30.94 -22.80
C SER A 466 -4.76 -29.54 -23.07
N ARG A 467 -6.07 -29.46 -23.34
CA ARG A 467 -6.79 -28.20 -23.65
C ARG A 467 -7.49 -27.58 -22.44
N TRP A 468 -7.33 -28.15 -21.24
CA TRP A 468 -7.99 -27.61 -20.06
C TRP A 468 -7.50 -26.21 -19.71
N ILE A 469 -8.46 -25.29 -19.62
CA ILE A 469 -8.27 -23.91 -19.19
C ILE A 469 -8.81 -23.81 -17.77
N PRO A 470 -8.01 -23.32 -16.81
CA PRO A 470 -8.51 -23.10 -15.46
C PRO A 470 -9.68 -22.10 -15.47
N PRO A 471 -10.64 -22.23 -14.54
CA PRO A 471 -11.78 -21.32 -14.46
C PRO A 471 -11.35 -19.86 -14.43
N ASN A 472 -11.95 -19.04 -15.30
CA ASN A 472 -11.67 -17.61 -15.45
C ASN A 472 -10.25 -17.23 -15.92
N PHE A 473 -9.48 -18.17 -16.44
CA PHE A 473 -8.24 -17.90 -17.19
C PHE A 473 -8.50 -17.99 -18.69
N THR A 474 -7.60 -17.44 -19.50
CA THR A 474 -7.75 -17.39 -20.97
C THR A 474 -6.90 -18.43 -21.71
N LYS A 475 -5.96 -19.08 -21.02
CA LYS A 475 -4.97 -19.98 -21.63
C LYS A 475 -4.95 -21.34 -20.95
N PRO A 476 -4.73 -22.43 -21.70
CA PRO A 476 -4.64 -23.76 -21.12
C PRO A 476 -3.35 -23.93 -20.34
N ILE A 477 -3.41 -24.70 -19.25
CA ILE A 477 -2.19 -25.09 -18.53
C ILE A 477 -1.42 -26.13 -19.37
N PRO A 478 -0.10 -25.95 -19.57
CA PRO A 478 0.74 -26.92 -20.28
C PRO A 478 0.61 -28.34 -19.71
N GLN A 479 0.66 -29.33 -20.60
CA GLN A 479 0.81 -30.73 -20.21
C GLN A 479 2.17 -31.20 -20.67
N SER A 480 3.20 -30.82 -19.92
CA SER A 480 4.60 -31.07 -20.24
C SER A 480 5.38 -31.47 -18.99
N VAL A 481 6.49 -32.17 -19.21
CA VAL A 481 7.49 -32.47 -18.18
C VAL A 481 8.54 -31.35 -18.10
N ASN A 482 8.65 -30.54 -19.15
CA ASN A 482 9.57 -29.41 -19.18
C ASN A 482 9.01 -28.24 -18.35
N ILE A 483 9.73 -27.86 -17.29
CA ILE A 483 9.32 -26.78 -16.41
C ILE A 483 9.26 -25.41 -17.10
N GLN A 484 10.05 -25.21 -18.17
CA GLN A 484 10.08 -23.95 -18.93
C GLN A 484 8.76 -23.64 -19.62
N ASP A 485 7.96 -24.67 -19.94
CA ASP A 485 6.64 -24.49 -20.53
C ASP A 485 5.67 -23.83 -19.52
N TYR A 486 5.81 -24.17 -18.23
CA TYR A 486 5.03 -23.57 -17.14
C TYR A 486 5.50 -22.15 -16.83
N TYR A 487 6.81 -21.87 -16.85
CA TYR A 487 7.30 -20.49 -16.77
C TYR A 487 6.77 -19.65 -17.93
N SER A 488 6.74 -20.20 -19.16
CA SER A 488 6.16 -19.53 -20.33
C SER A 488 4.67 -19.24 -20.15
N PHE A 489 3.91 -20.19 -19.60
CA PHE A 489 2.51 -19.96 -19.23
C PHE A 489 2.36 -18.81 -18.23
N ILE A 490 3.15 -18.77 -17.15
CA ILE A 490 3.14 -17.71 -16.15
C ILE A 490 3.49 -16.36 -16.78
N HIS A 491 4.52 -16.28 -17.62
CA HIS A 491 4.90 -15.06 -18.31
C HIS A 491 3.79 -14.51 -19.22
N SER A 492 2.93 -15.41 -19.70
CA SER A 492 1.80 -15.10 -20.54
C SER A 492 0.57 -14.55 -19.79
N LEU A 493 0.58 -14.59 -18.45
CA LEU A 493 -0.42 -13.94 -17.58
C LEU A 493 -0.17 -12.43 -17.50
N SER A 494 -1.23 -11.68 -17.24
CA SER A 494 -1.17 -10.23 -17.02
C SER A 494 -0.36 -9.88 -15.76
N ASP A 495 0.28 -8.70 -15.76
CA ASP A 495 0.96 -8.18 -14.57
C ASP A 495 -0.01 -7.60 -13.54
N SER A 496 -1.24 -7.29 -13.97
CA SER A 496 -2.36 -6.87 -13.13
C SER A 496 -3.48 -7.90 -13.19
N ASP A 497 -4.01 -8.30 -12.04
CA ASP A 497 -5.11 -9.25 -11.98
C ASP A 497 -6.46 -8.55 -12.07
N ASP A 498 -7.30 -9.02 -12.99
CA ASP A 498 -8.71 -8.64 -13.06
C ASP A 498 -9.55 -9.46 -12.08
N PRO A 499 -10.61 -8.88 -11.46
CA PRO A 499 -11.48 -9.57 -10.52
C PRO A 499 -12.07 -10.87 -11.07
N GLU A 500 -12.31 -10.92 -12.38
CA GLU A 500 -12.85 -12.08 -13.07
C GLU A 500 -11.99 -13.32 -12.86
N VAL A 501 -10.66 -13.18 -12.82
CA VAL A 501 -9.72 -14.29 -12.57
C VAL A 501 -10.02 -14.97 -11.23
N PHE A 502 -10.55 -14.22 -10.26
CA PHE A 502 -10.93 -14.75 -8.95
C PHE A 502 -12.36 -15.27 -8.93
N GLY A 503 -13.15 -15.13 -9.99
CA GLY A 503 -14.60 -15.39 -9.99
C GLY A 503 -15.41 -14.26 -9.37
N LEU A 504 -14.92 -13.01 -9.46
CA LEU A 504 -15.59 -11.82 -8.94
C LEU A 504 -16.07 -10.94 -10.10
N ALA A 505 -17.18 -10.22 -9.88
CA ALA A 505 -17.69 -9.27 -10.87
C ALA A 505 -16.68 -8.14 -11.12
N THR A 506 -16.60 -7.64 -12.35
CA THR A 506 -15.74 -6.50 -12.75
C THR A 506 -15.99 -5.24 -11.90
N THR A 507 -17.22 -5.05 -11.44
CA THR A 507 -17.62 -3.96 -10.53
C THR A 507 -16.99 -4.06 -9.15
N THR A 508 -16.42 -5.20 -8.76
CA THR A 508 -15.74 -5.37 -7.47
C THR A 508 -14.52 -4.46 -7.34
N ASN A 509 -13.81 -4.21 -8.46
CA ASN A 509 -12.75 -3.21 -8.49
C ASN A 509 -13.26 -1.83 -8.09
N ILE A 510 -14.46 -1.44 -8.53
CA ILE A 510 -15.05 -0.15 -8.18
C ILE A 510 -15.20 -0.02 -6.66
N SER A 511 -15.79 -1.03 -6.00
CA SER A 511 -15.95 -1.03 -4.54
C SER A 511 -14.61 -0.95 -3.80
N ARG A 512 -13.62 -1.74 -4.24
CA ARG A 512 -12.25 -1.71 -3.69
C ARG A 512 -11.60 -0.34 -3.89
N ASP A 513 -11.72 0.22 -5.08
CA ASP A 513 -11.09 1.48 -5.47
C ASP A 513 -11.73 2.66 -4.74
N LEU A 514 -13.05 2.64 -4.53
CA LEU A 514 -13.77 3.58 -3.68
C LEU A 514 -13.33 3.49 -2.22
N LEU A 515 -13.15 2.27 -1.68
CA LEU A 515 -12.65 2.07 -0.33
C LEU A 515 -11.21 2.58 -0.19
N PHE A 516 -10.36 2.30 -1.18
CA PHE A 516 -9.01 2.83 -1.24
C PHE A 516 -9.01 4.37 -1.23
N CYS A 517 -9.84 5.02 -2.06
CA CYS A 517 -9.96 6.47 -2.09
C CYS A 517 -10.43 7.05 -0.75
N ARG A 518 -11.41 6.40 -0.08
CA ARG A 518 -11.86 6.79 1.27
C ARG A 518 -10.72 6.71 2.28
N ASN A 519 -9.94 5.63 2.26
CA ASN A 519 -8.79 5.44 3.15
C ASN A 519 -7.67 6.44 2.85
N LEU A 520 -7.39 6.71 1.57
CA LEU A 520 -6.44 7.75 1.14
C LEU A 520 -6.84 9.11 1.71
N LEU A 521 -8.09 9.54 1.49
CA LEU A 521 -8.60 10.81 2.03
C LEU A 521 -8.54 10.86 3.56
N LYS A 522 -8.90 9.76 4.24
CA LYS A 522 -8.81 9.64 5.70
C LYS A 522 -7.35 9.82 6.17
N HIS A 523 -6.40 9.21 5.48
CA HIS A 523 -4.99 9.33 5.83
C HIS A 523 -4.45 10.74 5.57
N LEU A 524 -4.71 11.31 4.39
CA LEU A 524 -4.32 12.68 4.04
C LEU A 524 -4.88 13.68 5.06
N ARG A 525 -6.15 13.52 5.43
CA ARG A 525 -6.82 14.33 6.46
C ARG A 525 -6.19 14.17 7.83
N SER A 526 -5.81 12.95 8.21
CA SER A 526 -5.14 12.70 9.48
C SER A 526 -3.76 13.37 9.53
N THR A 527 -3.08 13.51 8.40
CA THR A 527 -1.78 14.19 8.31
C THR A 527 -1.96 15.70 8.30
N TYR A 528 -2.96 16.21 7.57
CA TYR A 528 -3.30 17.63 7.50
C TYR A 528 -3.65 18.22 8.87
N TYR A 529 -4.51 17.55 9.65
CA TYR A 529 -4.94 18.03 10.98
C TYR A 529 -3.98 17.66 12.13
N LYS A 530 -2.87 16.96 11.86
CA LYS A 530 -1.84 16.68 12.88
C LYS A 530 -0.85 17.82 13.07
N ILE A 531 -0.77 18.74 12.12
CA ILE A 531 -0.06 20.00 12.25
C ILE A 531 -0.95 20.87 13.17
N ASP A 532 -0.43 21.29 14.32
CA ASP A 532 -1.13 21.90 15.49
C ASP A 532 -2.37 22.78 15.18
N ASP A 533 -3.42 22.67 16.01
CA ASP A 533 -4.20 23.82 16.56
C ASP A 533 -5.56 23.41 17.20
N GLN A 534 -5.97 24.13 18.25
CA GLN A 534 -7.34 24.09 18.79
C GLN A 534 -8.41 24.42 17.71
N GLU A 535 -8.07 25.25 16.71
CA GLU A 535 -8.93 25.53 15.55
C GLU A 535 -9.26 24.27 14.74
N ASN A 536 -8.34 23.30 14.68
CA ASN A 536 -8.57 22.04 13.97
C ASN A 536 -9.60 21.14 14.69
N LEU A 537 -9.72 21.24 16.01
CA LEU A 537 -10.78 20.54 16.76
C LEU A 537 -12.15 21.12 16.45
N GLU A 538 -12.27 22.45 16.44
CA GLU A 538 -13.55 23.11 16.10
C GLU A 538 -13.98 22.74 14.67
N LYS A 539 -13.09 22.85 13.69
CA LYS A 539 -13.36 22.47 12.28
C LYS A 539 -13.79 21.00 12.14
N ARG A 540 -13.26 20.09 12.97
CA ARG A 540 -13.60 18.65 12.95
C ARG A 540 -14.93 18.34 13.61
N ILE A 541 -15.25 19.00 14.73
CA ILE A 541 -16.42 18.68 15.57
C ILE A 541 -17.66 19.44 15.09
N ARG A 542 -17.51 20.69 14.63
CA ARG A 542 -18.61 21.57 14.25
C ARG A 542 -19.56 20.96 13.20
N PRO A 543 -19.10 20.26 12.15
CA PRO A 543 -20.01 19.59 11.22
C PRO A 543 -20.84 18.48 11.86
N ILE A 544 -20.26 17.74 12.81
CA ILE A 544 -20.95 16.68 13.54
C ILE A 544 -22.03 17.30 14.43
N LEU A 545 -21.69 18.35 15.18
CA LEU A 545 -22.65 19.06 16.03
C LEU A 545 -23.77 19.73 15.24
N ALA A 546 -23.46 20.33 14.08
CA ALA A 546 -24.48 20.94 13.21
C ALA A 546 -25.44 19.88 12.67
N THR A 547 -24.91 18.73 12.24
CA THR A 547 -25.73 17.59 11.78
C THR A 547 -26.60 17.06 12.91
N TRP A 548 -26.03 16.87 14.10
CA TRP A 548 -26.78 16.46 15.28
C TRP A 548 -27.92 17.43 15.62
N LYS A 549 -27.63 18.73 15.70
CA LYS A 549 -28.65 19.77 15.94
C LYS A 549 -29.78 19.72 14.92
N LYS A 550 -29.47 19.55 13.64
CA LYS A 550 -30.46 19.45 12.55
C LYS A 550 -31.32 18.19 12.64
N LEU A 551 -30.73 17.05 13.04
CA LEU A 551 -31.45 15.79 13.23
C LEU A 551 -32.36 15.84 14.48
N VAL A 552 -31.88 16.45 15.56
CA VAL A 552 -32.61 16.53 16.84
C VAL A 552 -33.72 17.57 16.83
N SER A 553 -33.57 18.68 16.09
CA SER A 553 -34.54 19.79 16.12
C SER A 553 -35.97 19.41 15.70
N GLY A 554 -36.18 18.25 15.06
CA GLY A 554 -37.50 17.73 14.68
C GLY A 554 -37.86 16.38 15.28
N SER A 555 -37.09 15.85 16.24
CA SER A 555 -37.32 14.51 16.79
C SER A 555 -38.25 14.51 18.00
N THR A 556 -39.34 13.74 17.96
CA THR A 556 -40.27 13.49 19.10
C THR A 556 -39.89 12.24 19.91
N LEU A 557 -38.70 11.69 19.68
CA LEU A 557 -38.26 10.43 20.28
C LEU A 557 -38.23 10.50 21.82
N MET A 558 -37.76 11.62 22.38
CA MET A 558 -37.70 11.82 23.84
C MET A 558 -39.09 11.98 24.47
N GLU A 559 -40.00 12.67 23.78
CA GLU A 559 -41.40 12.79 24.23
C GLU A 559 -42.07 11.40 24.24
N THR A 560 -41.79 10.59 23.22
CA THR A 560 -42.31 9.22 23.12
C THR A 560 -41.72 8.33 24.22
N TYR A 561 -40.41 8.40 24.45
CA TYR A 561 -39.71 7.64 25.48
C TYR A 561 -40.21 7.96 26.90
N GLN A 562 -40.42 9.24 27.22
CA GLN A 562 -40.95 9.68 28.51
C GLN A 562 -42.40 9.24 28.77
N ASN A 563 -43.16 8.95 27.70
CA ASN A 563 -44.55 8.50 27.79
C ASN A 563 -44.68 6.96 27.88
N ILE A 564 -43.60 6.19 27.80
CA ILE A 564 -43.64 4.73 27.97
C ILE A 564 -43.71 4.42 29.47
N SER A 565 -44.79 3.75 29.90
CA SER A 565 -44.94 3.34 31.30
C SER A 565 -44.01 2.18 31.66
N GLU A 566 -43.51 2.11 32.91
CA GLU A 566 -42.56 1.07 33.34
C GLU A 566 -43.18 -0.34 33.34
N ASP A 567 -44.50 -0.45 33.50
CA ASP A 567 -45.25 -1.69 33.78
C ASP A 567 -45.93 -2.36 32.56
N ASP A 568 -45.55 -2.02 31.33
CA ASP A 568 -46.17 -2.59 30.12
C ASP A 568 -45.65 -4.00 29.77
N HIS A 569 -46.00 -5.00 30.59
CA HIS A 569 -46.02 -6.40 30.16
C HIS A 569 -47.25 -6.63 29.28
N HIS A 570 -47.12 -6.27 28.00
CA HIS A 570 -48.15 -6.53 27.02
C HIS A 570 -48.29 -8.04 26.76
N SER A 571 -49.53 -8.51 26.64
CA SER A 571 -49.83 -9.91 26.27
C SER A 571 -49.36 -10.26 24.84
N ASP A 572 -49.11 -9.25 24.00
CA ASP A 572 -48.59 -9.41 22.65
C ASP A 572 -47.04 -9.31 22.64
N PRO A 573 -46.33 -10.37 22.23
CA PRO A 573 -44.87 -10.36 22.07
C PRO A 573 -44.35 -9.27 21.14
N TRP A 574 -45.12 -8.87 20.12
CA TRP A 574 -44.72 -7.82 19.19
C TRP A 574 -44.69 -6.45 19.87
N MET A 575 -45.71 -6.14 20.67
CA MET A 575 -45.75 -4.90 21.46
C MET A 575 -44.63 -4.86 22.49
N THR A 576 -44.30 -6.00 23.11
CA THR A 576 -43.16 -6.11 24.02
C THR A 576 -41.84 -5.79 23.31
N PHE A 577 -41.62 -6.33 22.10
CA PHE A 577 -40.44 -6.02 21.29
C PHE A 577 -40.37 -4.53 20.92
N VAL A 578 -41.46 -3.95 20.39
CA VAL A 578 -41.52 -2.53 20.01
C VAL A 578 -41.22 -1.61 21.19
N LEU A 579 -41.82 -1.87 22.36
CA LEU A 579 -41.56 -1.08 23.56
C LEU A 579 -40.11 -1.24 24.04
N SER A 580 -39.53 -2.43 23.94
CA SER A 580 -38.12 -2.67 24.28
C SER A 580 -37.15 -1.92 23.37
N GLU A 581 -37.41 -1.89 22.06
CA GLU A 581 -36.63 -1.13 21.08
C GLU A 581 -36.79 0.38 21.29
N MET A 582 -38.00 0.86 21.59
CA MET A 582 -38.22 2.28 21.90
C MET A 582 -37.51 2.71 23.19
N ARG A 583 -37.51 1.87 24.23
CA ARG A 583 -36.74 2.12 25.46
C ARG A 583 -35.23 2.16 25.17
N LEU A 584 -34.73 1.21 24.38
CA LEU A 584 -33.33 1.16 23.97
C LEU A 584 -32.93 2.41 23.16
N ALA A 585 -33.77 2.81 22.20
CA ALA A 585 -33.54 4.00 21.38
C ALA A 585 -33.54 5.29 22.21
N GLY A 586 -34.48 5.46 23.14
CA GLY A 586 -34.54 6.62 24.04
C GLY A 586 -33.35 6.68 25.00
N ASN A 587 -32.94 5.54 25.58
CA ASN A 587 -31.74 5.44 26.38
C ASN A 587 -30.49 5.90 25.60
N LEU A 588 -30.29 5.37 24.38
CA LEU A 588 -29.16 5.73 23.52
C LEU A 588 -29.18 7.20 23.07
N PHE A 589 -30.36 7.80 22.93
CA PHE A 589 -30.50 9.20 22.55
C PHE A 589 -30.19 10.17 23.70
N SER A 590 -30.37 9.75 24.95
CA SER A 590 -30.12 10.57 26.14
C SER A 590 -28.64 10.64 26.59
N VAL A 591 -27.80 9.72 26.11
CA VAL A 591 -26.34 9.66 26.33
C VAL A 591 -25.62 10.58 25.36
#